data_AF-A0A5D8QGD8-F1
#
_entry.id   AF-A0A5D8QGD8-F1
#
_cell.length_a   1.000
_cell.length_b   1.000
_cell.length_c   1.000
_cell.angle_alpha   90.00
_cell.angle_beta   90.00
_cell.angle_gamma   90.00
#
_symmetry.space_group_name_H-M   'P 1'
#
loop_
_entity.id
_entity.type
_entity.pdbx_description
1 polymer ?
#
loop_
_entity_poly.entity_id
_entity_poly.type
_entity_poly.pdbx_seq_one_letter_code
_entity_poly.pdbx_strand_id
1 'polypeptide(L)'
;KRQGILHERIPVRSPERNPNIERFFRTLKEEYIMLNEFAGYGSFIKGLDKFIMEYNTIRPHQSLGYMTPSKFYEEILRNNVSRGVLVV
;
A
#
# COMPACT_ATOMS: atom_id res chain seq x y z
N LYS A 1 2.05 -12.72 -26.16
CA LYS A 1 3.34 -13.01 -25.47
C LYS A 1 3.08 -13.14 -23.97
N ARG A 2 3.54 -14.21 -23.29
CA ARG A 2 3.57 -14.25 -21.81
C ARG A 2 4.64 -13.28 -21.32
N GLN A 3 4.32 -12.40 -20.37
CA GLN A 3 5.23 -11.35 -19.89
C GLN A 3 6.25 -11.84 -18.84
N GLY A 4 6.42 -13.15 -18.66
CA GLY A 4 7.34 -13.69 -17.65
C GLY A 4 6.87 -13.52 -16.19
N ILE A 5 5.62 -13.11 -15.97
CA ILE A 5 5.04 -12.95 -14.63
C ILE A 5 4.56 -14.31 -14.12
N LEU A 6 5.05 -14.73 -12.94
CA LEU A 6 4.55 -15.89 -12.23
C LEU A 6 3.29 -15.50 -11.43
N HIS A 7 2.20 -16.25 -11.60
CA HIS A 7 1.02 -16.09 -10.78
C HIS A 7 1.15 -16.95 -9.52
N GLU A 8 1.20 -16.31 -8.36
CA GLU A 8 1.19 -16.96 -7.05
C GLU A 8 -0.16 -16.71 -6.36
N ARG A 9 -0.69 -17.75 -5.70
CA ARG A 9 -1.89 -17.65 -4.87
C ARG A 9 -1.53 -17.77 -3.41
N ILE A 10 -2.24 -17.02 -2.56
CA ILE A 10 -2.13 -17.16 -1.11
C ILE A 10 -2.62 -18.56 -0.69
N PRO A 11 -1.85 -19.31 0.11
CA PRO A 11 -2.29 -20.60 0.64
C PRO A 11 -3.53 -20.49 1.52
N VAL A 12 -4.30 -21.58 1.58
CA VAL A 12 -5.49 -21.67 2.43
C VAL A 12 -5.08 -21.55 3.91
N ARG A 13 -5.79 -20.72 4.69
CA ARG A 13 -5.52 -20.44 6.12
C ARG A 13 -4.17 -19.77 6.41
N SER A 14 -3.74 -18.86 5.52
CA SER A 14 -2.55 -18.03 5.72
C SER A 14 -2.88 -16.52 5.89
N PRO A 15 -3.56 -16.11 6.99
CA PRO A 15 -3.89 -14.71 7.23
C PRO A 15 -2.65 -13.80 7.35
N GLU A 16 -1.51 -14.35 7.76
CA GLU A 16 -0.24 -13.64 7.92
C GLU A 16 0.36 -13.12 6.60
N ARG A 17 -0.13 -13.60 5.44
CA ARG A 17 0.40 -13.21 4.12
C ARG A 17 -0.22 -11.95 3.54
N ASN A 18 -1.32 -11.47 4.09
CA ASN A 18 -2.09 -10.34 3.57
C ASN A 18 -2.27 -9.11 4.51
N PRO A 19 -1.66 -9.03 5.73
CA PRO A 19 -2.03 -8.00 6.70
C PRO A 19 -1.74 -6.57 6.20
N ASN A 20 -0.65 -6.41 5.44
CA ASN A 20 -0.22 -5.10 4.94
C ASN A 20 -1.22 -4.50 3.94
N ILE A 21 -1.70 -5.30 2.98
CA ILE A 21 -2.65 -4.83 1.98
C ILE A 21 -4.05 -4.66 2.60
N GLU A 22 -4.42 -5.50 3.57
CA GLU A 22 -5.66 -5.33 4.33
C GLU A 22 -5.64 -4.02 5.13
N ARG A 23 -4.51 -3.71 5.79
CA ARG A 23 -4.33 -2.45 6.50
C ARG A 23 -4.46 -1.26 5.57
N PHE A 24 -3.82 -1.31 4.40
CA PHE A 24 -3.94 -0.28 3.37
C PHE A 24 -5.40 -0.07 2.94
N PHE A 25 -6.12 -1.15 2.59
CA PHE A 25 -7.51 -1.04 2.15
C PHE A 25 -8.44 -0.55 3.25
N ARG A 26 -8.19 -0.89 4.51
CA ARG A 26 -8.94 -0.33 5.64
C ARG A 26 -8.75 1.18 5.72
N THR A 27 -7.51 1.65 5.69
CA THR A 27 -7.20 3.09 5.71
C THR A 27 -7.81 3.83 4.51
N LEU A 28 -7.70 3.30 3.30
CA LEU A 28 -8.34 3.88 2.11
C LEU A 28 -9.86 3.99 2.27
N LYS A 29 -10.52 2.96 2.82
CA LYS A 29 -11.96 2.98 3.03
C LYS A 29 -12.36 4.01 4.07
N GLU A 30 -11.74 3.96 5.24
CA GLU A 30 -12.10 4.80 6.39
C GLU A 30 -11.80 6.28 6.14
N GLU A 31 -10.68 6.61 5.50
CA GLU A 31 -10.20 7.99 5.38
C GLU A 31 -10.54 8.65 4.04
N TYR A 32 -10.91 7.88 3.01
CA TYR A 32 -11.28 8.44 1.71
C TYR A 32 -12.69 8.01 1.29
N ILE A 33 -12.94 6.71 1.13
CA ILE A 33 -14.19 6.24 0.52
C ILE A 33 -15.42 6.59 1.38
N MET A 34 -15.34 6.38 2.69
CA MET A 34 -16.46 6.60 3.61
C MET A 34 -16.72 8.07 3.92
N LEU A 35 -15.73 8.95 3.69
CA LEU A 35 -15.82 10.38 4.01
C LEU A 35 -16.26 11.24 2.82
N ASN A 36 -16.32 10.67 1.61
CA ASN A 36 -16.56 11.42 0.39
C ASN A 36 -17.77 10.87 -0.36
N GLU A 37 -18.60 11.78 -0.86
CA GLU A 37 -19.55 11.47 -1.92
C GLU A 37 -18.89 11.73 -3.28
N PHE A 38 -19.20 10.88 -4.26
CA PHE A 38 -18.59 10.96 -5.59
C PHE A 38 -19.65 11.35 -6.61
N ALA A 39 -19.42 12.46 -7.32
CA ALA A 39 -20.26 12.86 -8.45
C ALA A 39 -20.22 11.84 -9.60
N GLY A 40 -19.14 11.05 -9.69
CA GLY A 40 -19.04 9.90 -10.59
C GLY A 40 -17.66 9.23 -10.53
N TYR A 41 -17.45 8.26 -11.41
CA TYR A 41 -16.20 7.49 -11.46
C TYR A 41 -14.95 8.37 -11.68
N GLY A 42 -15.06 9.39 -12.55
CA GLY A 42 -13.93 10.28 -12.83
C GLY A 42 -13.48 11.12 -11.63
N SER A 43 -14.41 11.59 -10.79
CA SER A 43 -14.06 12.31 -9.55
C SER A 43 -13.45 11.38 -8.51
N PHE A 44 -13.94 10.14 -8.44
CA PHE A 44 -13.39 9.11 -7.57
C PHE A 44 -11.94 8.78 -7.93
N ILE A 45 -11.64 8.52 -9.20
CA ILE A 45 -10.27 8.17 -9.61
C ILE A 45 -9.28 9.31 -9.35
N LYS A 46 -9.66 10.56 -9.63
CA LYS A 46 -8.77 11.70 -9.34
C LYS A 46 -8.42 11.83 -7.86
N GLY A 47 -9.40 11.63 -6.97
CA GLY A 47 -9.15 11.67 -5.54
C GLY A 47 -8.40 10.44 -5.04
N LEU A 48 -8.64 9.27 -5.63
CA LEU A 48 -7.88 8.06 -5.37
C LEU A 48 -6.41 8.24 -5.73
N ASP A 49 -6.09 8.77 -6.92
CA ASP A 49 -4.71 9.04 -7.34
C ASP A 49 -3.99 9.97 -6.35
N LYS A 50 -4.70 11.01 -5.89
CA LYS A 50 -4.19 11.91 -4.85
C LYS A 50 -3.94 11.17 -3.53
N PHE A 51 -4.89 10.36 -3.07
CA PHE A 51 -4.74 9.57 -1.85
C PHE A 51 -3.56 8.61 -1.92
N ILE A 52 -3.39 7.90 -3.05
CA ILE A 52 -2.27 6.97 -3.28
C ILE A 52 -0.93 7.72 -3.24
N MET A 53 -0.85 8.89 -3.88
CA MET A 53 0.35 9.71 -3.88
C MET A 53 0.71 10.16 -2.45
N GLU A 54 -0.27 10.66 -1.69
CA GLU A 54 -0.07 11.08 -0.30
C GLU A 54 0.33 9.91 0.61
N TYR A 55 -0.34 8.76 0.49
CA TYR A 55 -0.02 7.55 1.24
C TYR A 55 1.42 7.09 1.00
N ASN A 56 1.86 7.08 -0.27
CA ASN A 56 3.18 6.56 -0.64
C ASN A 56 4.33 7.55 -0.39
N THR A 57 4.08 8.86 -0.48
CA THR A 57 5.17 9.86 -0.52
C THR A 57 5.20 10.82 0.66
N ILE A 58 4.09 11.01 1.37
CA ILE A 58 3.98 12.00 2.44
C ILE A 58 3.76 11.32 3.80
N ARG A 59 2.92 10.28 3.87
CA ARG A 59 2.53 9.66 5.15
C ARG A 59 3.66 8.82 5.78
N PRO A 60 4.17 9.18 6.97
CA PRO A 60 5.10 8.31 7.70
C PRO A 60 4.36 7.11 8.30
N HIS A 61 4.97 5.93 8.22
CA HIS A 61 4.40 4.69 8.73
C HIS A 61 5.25 4.15 9.88
N GLN A 62 4.62 3.91 11.04
CA GLN A 62 5.33 3.44 12.23
C GLN A 62 6.04 2.09 12.01
N SER A 63 5.42 1.15 11.29
CA SER A 63 6.04 -0.14 10.94
C SER A 63 7.26 0.01 10.04
N LEU A 64 7.40 1.15 9.34
CA LEU A 64 8.55 1.47 8.49
C LEU A 64 9.54 2.43 9.19
N GLY A 65 9.54 2.50 10.52
CA GLY A 65 10.41 3.41 11.26
C GLY A 65 10.10 4.89 10.98
N TYR A 66 8.82 5.22 10.77
CA TYR A 66 8.32 6.54 10.37
C TYR A 66 8.81 7.02 9.00
N MET A 67 9.29 6.12 8.14
CA MET A 67 9.50 6.42 6.73
C MET A 67 8.19 6.36 5.94
N THR A 68 8.16 7.02 4.79
CA THR A 68 7.10 6.83 3.80
C THR A 68 7.36 5.55 3.00
N PRO A 69 6.33 4.90 2.42
CA PRO A 69 6.52 3.69 1.62
C PRO A 69 7.52 3.87 0.49
N SER A 70 7.48 5.02 -0.21
CA SER A 70 8.43 5.33 -1.27
C SER A 70 9.86 5.46 -0.73
N LYS A 71 10.07 6.14 0.39
CA LYS A 71 11.41 6.28 0.98
C LYS A 71 11.95 4.93 1.47
N PHE A 72 11.10 4.13 2.11
CA PHE A 72 11.49 2.80 2.56
C PHE A 72 11.89 1.89 1.38
N TYR A 73 11.16 1.97 0.26
CA TYR A 73 11.51 1.26 -0.97
C TYR A 73 12.88 1.69 -1.52
N GLU A 74 13.17 2.99 -1.56
CA GLU A 74 14.49 3.51 -1.93
C GLU A 74 15.61 2.96 -1.04
N GLU A 75 15.39 2.89 0.28
CA GLU A 75 16.37 2.34 1.22
C GLU A 75 16.56 0.82 1.04
N ILE A 76 15.51 0.07 0.64
CA ILE A 76 15.65 -1.34 0.25
C ILE A 76 16.56 -1.47 -0.97
N LEU A 77 16.35 -0.64 -2.01
CA LEU A 77 17.17 -0.67 -3.21
C LEU A 77 18.64 -0.33 -2.94
N ARG A 78 18.88 0.51 -1.92
CA ARG A 78 20.22 0.87 -1.43
C ARG A 78 20.83 -0.18 -0.50
N ASN A 79 20.09 -1.22 -0.13
CA ASN A 79 20.46 -2.24 0.86
C ASN A 79 20.72 -1.70 2.28
N ASN A 80 20.11 -0.55 2.63
CA ASN A 80 20.26 0.07 3.94
C ASN A 80 19.25 -0.46 4.98
N VAL A 81 18.18 -1.13 4.51
CA VAL A 81 17.14 -1.72 5.37
C VAL A 81 16.85 -3.16 4.94
N SER A 82 16.54 -4.02 5.91
CA SER A 82 16.20 -5.42 5.65
C SER A 82 14.72 -5.55 5.23
N ARG A 83 14.45 -6.43 4.25
CA ARG A 83 13.07 -6.76 3.82
C ARG A 83 12.20 -7.33 4.95
N GLY A 84 12.80 -7.81 6.03
CA GLY A 84 12.10 -8.39 7.19
C GLY A 84 11.30 -7.39 8.03
N VAL A 85 11.50 -6.07 7.82
CA VAL A 85 10.72 -5.01 8.49
C VAL A 85 9.24 -4.97 8.02
N LEU A 86 8.90 -5.71 6.95
CA LEU A 86 7.51 -5.85 6.46
C LEU A 86 6.61 -6.75 7.32
N VAL A 87 7.10 -7.24 8.46
CA VAL A 87 6.35 -8.08 9.39
C VAL A 87 6.06 -7.26 10.64
N VAL A 88 4.95 -6.50 10.64
CA VAL A 88 3.88 -6.38 11.67
C VAL A 88 2.89 -5.31 11.20
#